data_AF-A0AAN7W679-F1
#
_entry.id   AF-A0AAN7W679-F1
#
_cell.length_a   1.000
_cell.length_b   1.000
_cell.length_c   1.000
_cell.angle_alpha   90.00
_cell.angle_beta   90.00
_cell.angle_gamma   90.00
#
_symmetry.space_group_name_H-M   'P 1'
#
loop_
_entity.id
_entity.type
_entity.pdbx_description
1 polymer ?
#
loop_
_entity_poly.entity_id
_entity_poly.type
_entity_poly.pdbx_seq_one_letter_code
_entity_poly.pdbx_strand_id
1 'polypeptide(L)'
;MVQKVMSSYVAKMAWDQSYLMHVVLAVASNHQRRLLPNKYVSRNKRETSFVEATHWQTGLELYQAALKKATETPTSHGDALISTTFLIVIYVFALSEANSPHSYAMDYDEAISHAQAPMIAGSGIQALQSALGVLESSMVWKSVLFSADDSQGTFTSKARGGHGVPPGLVELCDIRPDSTSDTNVYHAILRHLSPLFRLGPGPANFVKLIAFGGRTARYFRPLLDKRDEKALLLLSYWLALLQQVDQWWLLERARSEYLAITKYLAAHGSAQIVALLHHPDFTG
;
A
#
# COMPACT_ATOMS: atom_id res chain seq x y z
N MET A 1 0.50 11.40 -14.22
CA MET A 1 0.23 10.20 -15.05
C MET A 1 -1.01 9.45 -14.56
N VAL A 2 -1.02 8.93 -13.32
CA VAL A 2 -2.17 8.18 -12.77
C VAL A 2 -3.47 8.97 -12.80
N GLN A 3 -3.47 10.23 -12.36
CA GLN A 3 -4.68 11.07 -12.40
C GLN A 3 -5.28 11.18 -13.81
N LYS A 4 -4.44 11.26 -14.86
CA LYS A 4 -4.89 11.29 -16.26
C LYS A 4 -5.54 9.98 -16.69
N VAL A 5 -4.98 8.84 -16.28
CA VAL A 5 -5.58 7.51 -16.52
C VAL A 5 -6.94 7.40 -15.84
N MET A 6 -6.99 7.78 -14.56
CA MET A 6 -8.22 7.78 -13.75
C MET A 6 -9.31 8.67 -14.37
N SER A 7 -8.99 9.91 -14.75
CA SER A 7 -10.01 10.84 -15.27
C SER A 7 -10.46 10.53 -16.70
N SER A 8 -9.61 9.91 -17.53
CA SER A 8 -9.86 9.81 -18.99
C SER A 8 -10.28 8.43 -19.46
N TYR A 9 -9.89 7.38 -18.73
CA TYR A 9 -10.12 5.98 -19.14
C TYR A 9 -10.97 5.22 -18.14
N VAL A 10 -10.69 5.34 -16.83
CA VAL A 10 -11.42 4.57 -15.81
C VAL A 10 -12.91 4.89 -15.83
N ALA A 11 -13.28 6.17 -15.94
CA ALA A 11 -14.68 6.58 -16.04
C ALA A 11 -15.39 5.99 -17.27
N LYS A 12 -14.69 5.78 -18.39
CA LYS A 12 -15.25 5.16 -19.59
C LYS A 12 -15.43 3.66 -19.41
N MET A 13 -14.37 2.97 -18.95
CA MET A 13 -14.39 1.52 -18.71
C MET A 13 -15.43 1.12 -17.66
N ALA A 14 -15.73 1.99 -16.69
CA ALA A 14 -16.75 1.75 -15.69
C ALA A 14 -18.16 1.55 -16.30
N TRP A 15 -18.45 2.11 -17.48
CA TRP A 15 -19.73 1.86 -18.15
C TRP A 15 -19.84 0.43 -18.70
N ASP A 16 -18.72 -0.15 -19.12
CA ASP A 16 -18.68 -1.47 -19.76
C ASP A 16 -18.39 -2.61 -18.76
N GLN A 17 -17.84 -2.28 -17.59
CA GLN A 17 -17.35 -3.26 -16.61
C GLN A 17 -17.98 -3.03 -15.24
N SER A 18 -19.02 -3.81 -14.91
CA SER A 18 -19.81 -3.60 -13.69
C SER A 18 -18.98 -3.67 -12.40
N TYR A 19 -17.99 -4.56 -12.30
CA TYR A 19 -17.11 -4.61 -11.12
C TYR A 19 -16.37 -3.28 -10.90
N LEU A 20 -15.87 -2.66 -11.97
CA LEU A 20 -15.19 -1.39 -11.92
C LEU A 20 -16.17 -0.27 -11.56
N MET A 21 -17.37 -0.27 -12.14
CA MET A 21 -18.45 0.67 -11.80
C MET A 21 -18.73 0.68 -10.29
N HIS A 22 -18.97 -0.50 -9.72
CA HIS A 22 -19.30 -0.66 -8.31
C HIS A 22 -18.15 -0.15 -7.42
N VAL A 23 -16.90 -0.49 -7.72
CA VAL A 23 -15.75 -0.01 -6.95
C VAL A 23 -15.57 1.53 -7.08
N VAL A 24 -15.78 2.10 -8.27
CA VAL A 24 -15.78 3.57 -8.46
C VAL A 24 -16.84 4.24 -7.59
N LEU A 25 -18.06 3.70 -7.56
CA LEU A 25 -19.16 4.25 -6.76
C LEU A 25 -18.91 4.12 -5.25
N ALA A 26 -18.27 3.04 -4.80
CA ALA A 26 -17.85 2.89 -3.40
C ALA A 26 -16.83 3.97 -3.00
N VAL A 27 -15.77 4.16 -3.80
CA VAL A 27 -14.75 5.20 -3.57
C VAL A 27 -15.36 6.60 -3.60
N ALA A 28 -16.25 6.88 -4.56
CA ALA A 28 -16.93 8.17 -4.66
C ALA A 28 -17.84 8.44 -3.45
N SER A 29 -18.58 7.43 -2.99
CA SER A 29 -19.45 7.53 -1.81
C SER A 29 -18.65 7.79 -0.53
N ASN A 30 -17.53 7.10 -0.36
CA ASN A 30 -16.59 7.32 0.75
C ASN A 30 -16.03 8.76 0.74
N HIS A 31 -15.56 9.22 -0.41
CA HIS A 31 -15.06 10.59 -0.57
C HIS A 31 -16.14 11.62 -0.28
N GLN A 32 -17.36 11.43 -0.80
CA GLN A 32 -18.49 12.31 -0.53
C GLN A 32 -18.83 12.36 0.96
N ARG A 33 -18.86 11.21 1.65
CA ARG A 33 -19.10 11.12 3.09
C ARG A 33 -18.08 11.93 3.91
N ARG A 34 -16.82 11.96 3.48
CA ARG A 34 -15.75 12.75 4.09
C ARG A 34 -15.96 14.26 3.92
N LEU A 35 -16.53 14.70 2.80
CA LEU A 35 -16.81 16.12 2.53
C LEU A 35 -18.06 16.64 3.25
N LEU A 36 -18.97 15.76 3.69
CA LEU A 36 -20.19 16.16 4.38
C LEU A 36 -19.90 16.73 5.79
N PRO A 37 -20.35 17.96 6.11
CA PRO A 37 -20.12 18.56 7.41
C PRO A 37 -20.79 17.75 8.53
N ASN A 38 -20.10 17.56 9.67
CA ASN A 38 -20.64 16.88 10.86
C ASN A 38 -21.97 17.45 11.39
N LYS A 39 -22.29 18.69 11.03
CA LYS A 39 -23.45 19.46 11.52
C LYS A 39 -24.75 19.13 10.78
N TYR A 40 -24.66 18.48 9.61
CA TYR A 40 -25.81 18.17 8.75
C TYR A 40 -25.94 16.65 8.58
N VAL A 41 -26.86 16.10 9.36
CA VAL A 41 -27.64 14.88 9.07
C VAL A 41 -26.93 13.52 9.30
N SER A 42 -27.22 12.92 10.46
CA SER A 42 -26.92 11.53 10.81
C SER A 42 -27.58 10.50 9.88
N ARG A 43 -28.76 10.82 9.33
CA ARG A 43 -29.50 9.96 8.38
C ARG A 43 -28.81 9.85 7.01
N ASN A 44 -28.39 10.97 6.41
CA ASN A 44 -27.67 10.98 5.13
C ASN A 44 -26.34 10.23 5.24
N LYS A 45 -25.60 10.37 6.36
CA LYS A 45 -24.37 9.59 6.58
C LYS A 45 -24.62 8.08 6.63
N ARG A 46 -25.70 7.62 7.27
CA ARG A 46 -26.07 6.20 7.33
C ARG A 46 -26.47 5.66 5.95
N GLU A 47 -27.30 6.40 5.22
CA GLU A 47 -27.73 6.03 3.87
C GLU A 47 -26.53 5.97 2.91
N THR A 48 -25.65 6.98 2.91
CA THR A 48 -24.41 6.97 2.11
C THR A 48 -23.46 5.84 2.52
N SER A 49 -23.33 5.55 3.81
CA SER A 49 -22.49 4.44 4.30
C SER A 49 -23.03 3.07 3.88
N PHE A 50 -24.35 2.88 3.88
CA PHE A 50 -24.97 1.65 3.39
C PHE A 50 -24.73 1.47 1.88
N VAL A 51 -24.95 2.52 1.09
CA VAL A 51 -24.70 2.52 -0.37
C VAL A 51 -23.23 2.26 -0.67
N GLU A 52 -22.32 2.90 0.06
CA GLU A 52 -20.87 2.67 0.00
C GLU A 52 -20.53 1.18 0.22
N ALA A 53 -21.05 0.59 1.31
CA ALA A 53 -20.81 -0.82 1.64
C ALA A 53 -21.42 -1.79 0.61
N THR A 54 -22.62 -1.51 0.11
CA THR A 54 -23.26 -2.33 -0.93
C THR A 54 -22.43 -2.31 -2.22
N HIS A 55 -22.04 -1.13 -2.70
CA HIS A 55 -21.21 -1.03 -3.89
C HIS A 55 -19.85 -1.69 -3.70
N TRP A 56 -19.24 -1.57 -2.52
CA TRP A 56 -17.98 -2.23 -2.22
C TRP A 56 -18.11 -3.76 -2.29
N GLN A 57 -19.08 -4.34 -1.59
CA GLN A 57 -19.30 -5.78 -1.55
C GLN A 57 -19.60 -6.35 -2.94
N THR A 58 -20.56 -5.77 -3.65
CA THR A 58 -20.92 -6.21 -5.01
C THR A 58 -19.75 -6.04 -5.99
N GLY A 59 -18.99 -4.95 -5.87
CA GLY A 59 -17.81 -4.71 -6.68
C GLY A 59 -16.75 -5.79 -6.50
N LEU A 60 -16.46 -6.18 -5.25
CA LEU A 60 -15.51 -7.24 -4.93
C LEU A 60 -15.96 -8.62 -5.44
N GLU A 61 -17.24 -8.97 -5.29
CA GLU A 61 -17.79 -10.25 -5.77
C GLU A 61 -17.67 -10.37 -7.30
N LEU A 62 -18.10 -9.33 -8.02
CA LEU A 62 -17.99 -9.28 -9.49
C LEU A 62 -16.54 -9.27 -9.94
N TYR A 63 -15.67 -8.56 -9.21
CA TYR A 63 -14.24 -8.49 -9.51
C TYR A 63 -13.57 -9.86 -9.33
N GLN A 64 -13.89 -10.59 -8.27
CA GLN A 64 -13.38 -11.94 -8.04
C GLN A 64 -13.78 -12.90 -9.15
N ALA A 65 -15.04 -12.83 -9.62
CA ALA A 65 -15.51 -13.62 -10.76
C ALA A 65 -14.74 -13.26 -12.06
N ALA A 66 -14.51 -11.97 -12.31
CA ALA A 66 -13.75 -11.50 -13.46
C ALA A 66 -12.28 -11.95 -13.42
N LEU A 67 -11.65 -11.91 -12.24
CA LEU A 67 -10.29 -12.40 -12.02
C LEU A 67 -10.15 -13.89 -12.33
N LYS A 68 -11.08 -14.71 -11.81
CA LYS A 68 -11.07 -16.16 -12.08
C LYS A 68 -11.14 -16.45 -13.58
N LYS A 69 -12.02 -15.76 -14.30
CA LYS A 69 -12.12 -15.88 -15.76
C LYS A 69 -10.84 -15.46 -16.49
N ALA A 70 -10.21 -14.38 -16.03
CA ALA A 70 -8.96 -13.87 -16.60
C ALA A 70 -7.76 -14.81 -16.40
N THR A 71 -7.75 -15.61 -15.33
CA THR A 71 -6.71 -16.64 -15.13
C THR A 71 -6.90 -17.88 -15.99
N GLU A 72 -8.14 -18.15 -16.41
CA GLU A 72 -8.48 -19.32 -17.24
C GLU A 72 -8.34 -19.03 -18.74
N THR A 73 -8.61 -17.78 -19.15
CA THR A 73 -8.63 -17.37 -20.56
C THR A 73 -8.03 -15.97 -20.74
N PRO A 74 -7.27 -15.71 -21.82
CA PRO A 74 -6.80 -14.36 -22.13
C PRO A 74 -7.96 -13.37 -22.20
N THR A 75 -7.82 -12.23 -21.50
CA THR A 75 -8.86 -11.20 -21.43
C THR A 75 -8.41 -9.90 -22.08
N SER A 76 -9.29 -9.29 -22.87
CA SER A 76 -9.11 -7.94 -23.43
C SER A 76 -9.36 -6.82 -22.41
N HIS A 77 -9.80 -7.16 -21.19
CA HIS A 77 -10.21 -6.19 -20.17
C HIS A 77 -9.15 -5.95 -19.09
N GLY A 78 -7.87 -6.23 -19.39
CA GLY A 78 -6.78 -6.12 -18.42
C GLY A 78 -6.67 -4.72 -17.80
N ASP A 79 -6.90 -3.65 -18.56
CA ASP A 79 -6.91 -2.27 -18.03
C ASP A 79 -8.00 -2.05 -16.99
N ALA A 80 -9.18 -2.66 -17.15
CA ALA A 80 -10.27 -2.54 -16.17
C ALA A 80 -9.98 -3.33 -14.89
N LEU A 81 -9.35 -4.51 -14.99
CA LEU A 81 -8.90 -5.28 -13.82
C LEU A 81 -7.83 -4.52 -13.02
N ILE A 82 -6.84 -3.95 -13.71
CA ILE A 82 -5.79 -3.13 -13.09
C ILE A 82 -6.40 -1.88 -12.46
N SER A 83 -7.31 -1.19 -13.15
CA SER A 83 -8.04 -0.02 -12.62
C SER A 83 -8.78 -0.36 -11.33
N THR A 84 -9.46 -1.51 -11.32
CA THR A 84 -10.23 -1.97 -10.16
C THR A 84 -9.30 -2.26 -9.00
N THR A 85 -8.15 -2.91 -9.23
CA THR A 85 -7.14 -3.13 -8.17
C THR A 85 -6.60 -1.82 -7.61
N PHE A 86 -6.27 -0.85 -8.46
CA PHE A 86 -5.81 0.47 -7.99
C PHE A 86 -6.86 1.17 -7.12
N LEU A 87 -8.14 1.12 -7.51
CA LEU A 87 -9.22 1.68 -6.71
C LEU A 87 -9.47 0.91 -5.41
N ILE A 88 -9.34 -0.42 -5.42
CA ILE A 88 -9.38 -1.25 -4.20
C ILE A 88 -8.29 -0.81 -3.23
N VAL A 89 -7.06 -0.62 -3.70
CA VAL A 89 -5.95 -0.12 -2.87
C VAL A 89 -6.30 1.25 -2.28
N ILE A 90 -6.75 2.20 -3.11
CA ILE A 90 -7.17 3.54 -2.66
C ILE A 90 -8.26 3.44 -1.59
N TYR A 91 -9.29 2.62 -1.84
CA TYR A 91 -10.42 2.45 -0.95
C TYR A 91 -9.99 1.85 0.40
N VAL A 92 -9.15 0.80 0.39
CA VAL A 92 -8.63 0.18 1.61
C VAL A 92 -7.81 1.18 2.45
N PHE A 93 -7.02 2.04 1.80
CA PHE A 93 -6.38 3.15 2.51
C PHE A 93 -7.43 4.09 3.14
N ALA A 94 -8.45 4.48 2.37
CA ALA A 94 -9.51 5.41 2.76
C ALA A 94 -10.49 4.88 3.81
N LEU A 95 -10.57 3.56 4.03
CA LEU A 95 -11.41 2.93 5.05
C LEU A 95 -10.95 3.24 6.48
N SER A 96 -9.81 3.90 6.67
CA SER A 96 -9.28 4.17 8.00
C SER A 96 -10.18 5.10 8.78
N GLU A 97 -10.57 4.65 9.96
CA GLU A 97 -10.87 5.52 11.08
C GLU A 97 -9.55 5.82 11.81
N ALA A 98 -9.48 6.93 12.55
CA ALA A 98 -8.30 7.22 13.36
C ALA A 98 -8.16 6.17 14.46
N ASN A 99 -7.16 5.29 14.34
CA ASN A 99 -6.84 4.30 15.33
C ASN A 99 -6.39 4.97 16.63
N SER A 100 -6.81 4.38 17.76
CA SER A 100 -6.27 4.74 19.07
C SER A 100 -4.74 4.67 19.01
N PRO A 101 -4.00 5.67 19.53
CA PRO A 101 -2.54 5.58 19.65
C PRO A 101 -2.04 4.39 20.48
N HIS A 102 -2.94 3.71 21.18
CA HIS A 102 -2.67 2.54 22.01
C HIS A 102 -3.15 1.22 21.38
N SER A 103 -3.62 1.22 20.12
CA SER A 103 -4.23 0.04 19.47
C SER A 103 -3.33 -1.20 19.56
N TYR A 104 -2.04 -1.08 19.24
CA TYR A 104 -1.07 -2.19 19.31
C TYR A 104 -0.86 -2.78 20.71
N ALA A 105 -1.14 -2.00 21.77
CA ALA A 105 -1.08 -2.49 23.15
C ALA A 105 -2.42 -3.10 23.61
N MET A 106 -3.54 -2.62 23.07
CA MET A 106 -4.89 -3.07 23.44
C MET A 106 -5.31 -4.33 22.68
N ASP A 107 -5.20 -4.29 21.35
CA ASP A 107 -5.50 -5.40 20.43
C ASP A 107 -4.50 -5.36 19.27
N TYR A 108 -3.41 -6.09 19.45
CA TYR A 108 -2.33 -6.14 18.48
C TYR A 108 -2.77 -6.83 17.17
N ASP A 109 -3.58 -7.87 17.25
CA ASP A 109 -3.95 -8.68 16.09
C ASP A 109 -4.91 -7.92 15.18
N GLU A 110 -5.85 -7.15 15.75
CA GLU A 110 -6.67 -6.21 14.99
C GLU A 110 -5.82 -5.07 14.41
N ALA A 111 -4.92 -4.48 15.20
CA ALA A 111 -4.07 -3.38 14.76
C ALA A 111 -3.18 -3.75 13.57
N ILE A 112 -2.50 -4.91 13.61
CA ILE A 112 -1.66 -5.36 12.50
C ILE A 112 -2.47 -5.76 11.27
N SER A 113 -3.64 -6.39 11.45
CA SER A 113 -4.55 -6.71 10.35
C SER A 113 -4.95 -5.43 9.59
N HIS A 114 -5.30 -4.39 10.34
CA HIS A 114 -5.62 -3.08 9.79
C HIS A 114 -4.42 -2.43 9.08
N ALA A 115 -3.22 -2.47 9.69
CA ALA A 115 -2.01 -1.88 9.10
C ALA A 115 -1.54 -2.60 7.82
N GLN A 116 -1.72 -3.92 7.74
CA GLN A 116 -1.33 -4.76 6.60
C GLN A 116 -2.31 -4.70 5.42
N ALA A 117 -3.59 -4.39 5.67
CA ALA A 117 -4.63 -4.45 4.64
C ALA A 117 -4.27 -3.74 3.33
N PRO A 118 -3.70 -2.50 3.33
CA PRO A 118 -3.30 -1.85 2.07
C PRO A 118 -2.13 -2.53 1.36
N MET A 119 -1.21 -3.15 2.10
CA MET A 119 -0.09 -3.91 1.52
C MET A 119 -0.60 -5.17 0.82
N ILE A 120 -1.54 -5.88 1.48
CA ILE A 120 -2.19 -7.07 0.92
C ILE A 120 -2.97 -6.69 -0.34
N ALA A 121 -3.78 -5.63 -0.30
CA ALA A 121 -4.49 -5.12 -1.47
C ALA A 121 -3.52 -4.77 -2.61
N GLY A 122 -2.41 -4.11 -2.29
CA GLY A 122 -1.37 -3.74 -3.25
C GLY A 122 -0.67 -4.94 -3.91
N SER A 123 -0.56 -6.07 -3.21
CA SER A 123 0.02 -7.31 -3.76
C SER A 123 -0.81 -7.87 -4.92
N GLY A 124 -2.10 -7.53 -4.99
CA GLY A 124 -2.99 -7.88 -6.10
C GLY A 124 -2.50 -7.36 -7.46
N ILE A 125 -1.76 -6.25 -7.50
CA ILE A 125 -1.18 -5.71 -8.74
C ILE A 125 -0.15 -6.69 -9.31
N GLN A 126 0.67 -7.31 -8.44
CA GLN A 126 1.65 -8.30 -8.88
C GLN A 126 0.99 -9.59 -9.36
N ALA A 127 -0.01 -10.07 -8.62
CA ALA A 127 -0.78 -11.24 -8.99
C ALA A 127 -1.45 -11.05 -10.36
N LEU A 128 -2.02 -9.88 -10.62
CA LEU A 128 -2.57 -9.51 -11.92
C LEU A 128 -1.52 -9.51 -13.02
N GLN A 129 -0.34 -8.92 -12.79
CA GLN A 129 0.73 -8.94 -13.78
C GLN A 129 1.16 -10.38 -14.11
N SER A 130 1.24 -11.26 -13.12
CA SER A 130 1.54 -12.68 -13.35
C SER A 130 0.42 -13.39 -14.11
N ALA A 131 -0.85 -13.08 -13.82
CA ALA A 131 -2.01 -13.70 -14.47
C ALA A 131 -2.24 -13.22 -15.91
N LEU A 132 -2.05 -11.93 -16.17
CA LEU A 132 -2.23 -11.32 -17.49
C LEU A 132 -1.05 -11.58 -18.44
N GLY A 133 0.08 -12.08 -17.92
CA GLY A 133 1.28 -12.33 -18.70
C GLY A 133 1.94 -11.03 -19.16
N VAL A 134 2.28 -10.93 -20.45
CA VAL A 134 2.96 -9.75 -21.00
C VAL A 134 1.96 -8.60 -21.16
N LEU A 135 2.23 -7.48 -20.48
CA LEU A 135 1.44 -6.25 -20.65
C LEU A 135 1.57 -5.72 -22.08
N GLU A 136 0.49 -5.82 -22.83
CA GLU A 136 0.41 -5.34 -24.21
C GLU A 136 0.77 -3.85 -24.29
N SER A 137 1.39 -3.43 -25.39
CA SER A 137 1.76 -2.03 -25.62
C SER A 137 0.57 -1.07 -25.63
N SER A 138 -0.62 -1.58 -25.94
CA SER A 138 -1.91 -0.86 -25.94
C SER A 138 -2.42 -0.51 -24.54
N MET A 139 -1.97 -1.20 -23.49
CA MET A 139 -2.53 -1.04 -22.13
C MET A 139 -2.23 0.34 -21.56
N VAL A 140 -3.27 1.03 -21.12
CA VAL A 140 -3.18 2.40 -20.59
C VAL A 140 -2.36 2.43 -19.30
N TRP A 141 -2.46 1.38 -18.47
CA TRP A 141 -1.73 1.29 -17.20
C TRP A 141 -0.26 0.92 -17.34
N LYS A 142 0.21 0.53 -18.53
CA LYS A 142 1.58 0.06 -18.75
C LYS A 142 2.61 1.08 -18.24
N SER A 143 2.49 2.34 -18.65
CA SER A 143 3.39 3.43 -18.25
C SER A 143 3.41 3.67 -16.74
N VAL A 144 2.24 3.60 -16.10
CA VAL A 144 2.11 3.73 -14.64
C VAL A 144 2.81 2.58 -13.94
N LEU A 145 2.56 1.34 -14.36
CA LEU A 145 3.16 0.16 -13.73
C LEU A 145 4.69 0.15 -13.88
N PHE A 146 5.22 0.58 -15.03
CA PHE A 146 6.67 0.74 -15.22
C PHE A 146 7.27 1.86 -14.36
N SER A 147 6.51 2.91 -14.05
CA SER A 147 6.99 4.02 -13.19
C SER A 147 7.20 3.62 -11.72
N ALA A 148 6.79 2.41 -11.34
CA ALA A 148 7.06 1.79 -10.04
C ALA A 148 8.54 1.40 -9.85
N ASP A 149 9.37 1.55 -10.88
CA ASP A 149 10.82 1.47 -10.80
C ASP A 149 11.46 2.58 -11.64
N ASP A 150 12.78 2.75 -11.53
CA ASP A 150 13.57 3.57 -12.43
C ASP A 150 14.26 2.72 -13.51
N SER A 151 14.97 3.39 -14.43
CA SER A 151 15.68 2.71 -15.53
C SER A 151 16.84 1.84 -15.06
N GLN A 152 17.29 1.98 -13.81
CA GLN A 152 18.37 1.19 -13.21
C GLN A 152 17.83 0.01 -12.40
N GLY A 153 16.50 -0.12 -12.25
CA GLY A 153 15.89 -1.16 -11.43
C GLY A 153 16.17 -0.97 -9.94
N THR A 154 16.39 0.26 -9.47
CA THR A 154 16.78 0.55 -8.09
C THR A 154 15.76 0.01 -7.08
N PHE A 155 14.46 0.07 -7.39
CA PHE A 155 13.37 -0.31 -6.49
C PHE A 155 13.01 -1.81 -6.57
N THR A 156 13.69 -2.57 -7.43
CA THR A 156 13.60 -4.04 -7.52
C THR A 156 14.97 -4.73 -7.52
N SER A 157 16.02 -4.00 -7.11
CA SER A 157 17.39 -4.50 -7.09
C SER A 157 17.54 -5.78 -6.27
N LYS A 158 18.27 -6.75 -6.85
CA LYS A 158 18.65 -8.01 -6.22
C LYS A 158 20.13 -8.05 -5.82
N ALA A 159 20.77 -6.89 -5.72
CA ALA A 159 22.15 -6.80 -5.27
C ALA A 159 22.32 -7.45 -3.89
N ARG A 160 23.51 -7.98 -3.59
CA ARG A 160 23.83 -8.62 -2.31
C ARG A 160 24.30 -7.61 -1.27
N GLY A 161 24.08 -7.93 0.00
CA GLY A 161 24.58 -7.19 1.15
C GLY A 161 24.00 -5.79 1.35
N GLY A 162 24.67 -4.99 2.19
CA GLY A 162 24.14 -3.73 2.72
C GLY A 162 24.32 -2.49 1.84
N HIS A 163 24.88 -2.59 0.63
CA HIS A 163 25.15 -1.41 -0.20
C HIS A 163 23.86 -0.62 -0.52
N GLY A 164 23.83 0.66 -0.14
CA GLY A 164 22.68 1.56 -0.33
C GLY A 164 21.59 1.44 0.75
N VAL A 165 21.81 0.62 1.78
CA VAL A 165 20.98 0.52 2.99
C VAL A 165 21.62 1.38 4.10
N PRO A 166 20.84 2.17 4.87
CA PRO A 166 21.38 2.95 5.98
C PRO A 166 22.17 2.10 6.99
N PRO A 167 23.35 2.54 7.46
CA PRO A 167 24.21 1.75 8.35
C PRO A 167 23.52 1.23 9.61
N GLY A 168 22.71 2.06 10.28
CA GLY A 168 21.95 1.64 11.47
C GLY A 168 20.97 0.50 11.19
N LEU A 169 20.42 0.41 9.97
CA LEU A 169 19.55 -0.70 9.55
C LEU A 169 20.33 -1.93 9.12
N VAL A 170 21.54 -1.76 8.57
CA VAL A 170 22.46 -2.87 8.29
C VAL A 170 22.82 -3.58 9.59
N GLU A 171 23.17 -2.83 10.63
CA GLU A 171 23.49 -3.37 11.95
C GLU A 171 22.27 -4.02 12.61
N LEU A 172 21.15 -3.29 12.72
CA LEU A 172 19.91 -3.77 13.36
C LEU A 172 19.39 -5.08 12.73
N CYS A 173 19.50 -5.22 11.41
CA CYS A 173 18.94 -6.35 10.67
C CYS A 173 19.96 -7.46 10.33
N ASP A 174 21.19 -7.39 10.87
CA ASP A 174 22.31 -8.31 10.58
C ASP A 174 22.50 -8.53 9.07
N ILE A 175 22.60 -7.44 8.30
CA ILE A 175 22.80 -7.50 6.85
C ILE A 175 24.29 -7.69 6.55
N ARG A 176 24.65 -8.93 6.19
CA ARG A 176 26.02 -9.33 5.85
C ARG A 176 26.32 -9.10 4.36
N PRO A 177 27.59 -9.02 3.94
CA PRO A 177 27.94 -8.83 2.52
C PRO A 177 27.36 -9.87 1.54
N ASP A 178 27.11 -11.08 2.02
CA ASP A 178 26.53 -12.20 1.28
C ASP A 178 25.00 -12.33 1.46
N SER A 179 24.38 -11.48 2.27
CA SER A 179 22.94 -11.50 2.49
C SER A 179 22.17 -11.31 1.18
N THR A 180 21.15 -12.13 0.99
CA THR A 180 20.20 -12.07 -0.13
C THR A 180 18.79 -12.09 0.43
N SER A 181 17.80 -11.89 -0.44
CA SER A 181 16.38 -12.02 -0.07
C SER A 181 15.98 -13.43 0.36
N ASP A 182 16.80 -14.44 0.05
CA ASP A 182 16.57 -15.84 0.41
C ASP A 182 17.20 -16.20 1.76
N THR A 183 18.31 -15.54 2.12
CA THR A 183 19.04 -15.82 3.37
C THR A 183 18.66 -14.89 4.51
N ASN A 184 18.15 -13.69 4.22
CA ASN A 184 17.71 -12.73 5.23
C ASN A 184 16.42 -12.01 4.76
N VAL A 185 15.31 -12.23 5.48
CA VAL A 185 14.01 -11.60 5.16
C VAL A 185 14.04 -10.07 5.26
N TYR A 186 14.84 -9.51 6.17
CA TYR A 186 15.01 -8.06 6.29
C TYR A 186 15.78 -7.50 5.09
N HIS A 187 16.71 -8.25 4.50
CA HIS A 187 17.35 -7.84 3.25
C HIS A 187 16.31 -7.66 2.14
N ALA A 188 15.34 -8.56 2.02
CA ALA A 188 14.26 -8.44 1.04
C ALA A 188 13.45 -7.14 1.25
N ILE A 189 13.12 -6.80 2.50
CA ILE A 189 12.38 -5.57 2.84
C ILE A 189 13.23 -4.32 2.59
N LEU A 190 14.47 -4.29 3.11
CA LEU A 190 15.36 -3.13 3.06
C LEU A 190 15.81 -2.79 1.64
N ARG A 191 15.91 -3.78 0.73
CA ARG A 191 16.17 -3.53 -0.69
C ARG A 191 15.08 -2.71 -1.36
N HIS A 192 13.83 -2.93 -0.98
CA HIS A 192 12.71 -2.13 -1.48
C HIS A 192 12.55 -0.80 -0.72
N LEU A 193 12.82 -0.78 0.60
CA LEU A 193 12.61 0.40 1.44
C LEU A 193 13.69 1.48 1.25
N SER A 194 14.97 1.08 1.25
CA SER A 194 16.09 2.03 1.32
C SER A 194 16.14 3.05 0.17
N PRO A 195 15.79 2.69 -1.09
CA PRO A 195 15.70 3.67 -2.16
C PRO A 195 14.60 4.72 -1.96
N LEU A 196 13.54 4.40 -1.23
CA LEU A 196 12.42 5.34 -1.00
C LEU A 196 12.84 6.53 -0.14
N PHE A 197 13.85 6.36 0.70
CA PHE A 197 14.40 7.42 1.55
C PHE A 197 15.02 8.58 0.76
N ARG A 198 15.44 8.33 -0.49
CA ARG A 198 16.01 9.34 -1.39
C ARG A 198 14.96 10.04 -2.26
N LEU A 199 13.69 9.65 -2.15
CA LEU A 199 12.63 10.25 -2.93
C LEU A 199 12.23 11.58 -2.31
N GLY A 200 12.12 12.62 -3.14
CA GLY A 200 11.53 13.89 -2.72
C GLY A 200 10.04 13.75 -2.40
N PRO A 201 9.48 14.66 -1.59
CA PRO A 201 8.06 14.65 -1.27
C PRO A 201 7.21 14.89 -2.53
N GLY A 202 5.98 14.38 -2.50
CA GLY A 202 4.98 14.69 -3.52
C GLY A 202 4.47 13.51 -4.35
N PRO A 203 3.41 13.77 -5.14
CA PRO A 203 2.62 12.71 -5.78
C PRO A 203 3.36 12.03 -6.93
N ALA A 204 4.44 12.59 -7.46
CA ALA A 204 5.23 11.95 -8.54
C ALA A 204 5.83 10.60 -8.10
N ASN A 205 6.09 10.44 -6.80
CA ASN A 205 6.73 9.27 -6.22
C ASN A 205 5.74 8.25 -5.64
N PHE A 206 4.43 8.56 -5.66
CA PHE A 206 3.44 7.74 -4.97
C PHE A 206 3.41 6.30 -5.50
N VAL A 207 3.59 6.08 -6.81
CA VAL A 207 3.57 4.73 -7.40
C VAL A 207 4.67 3.86 -6.81
N LYS A 208 5.87 4.41 -6.60
CA LYS A 208 7.01 3.70 -5.99
C LYS A 208 6.72 3.36 -4.52
N LEU A 209 6.13 4.30 -3.78
CA LEU A 209 5.74 4.10 -2.38
C LEU A 209 4.65 3.03 -2.22
N ILE A 210 3.62 3.03 -3.07
CA ILE A 210 2.55 2.03 -3.03
C ILE A 210 3.09 0.66 -3.50
N ALA A 211 3.96 0.63 -4.51
CA ALA A 211 4.56 -0.61 -4.99
C ALA A 211 5.40 -1.31 -3.93
N PHE A 212 6.06 -0.57 -3.02
CA PHE A 212 6.74 -1.16 -1.87
C PHE A 212 5.81 -2.03 -1.03
N GLY A 213 4.63 -1.50 -0.65
CA GLY A 213 3.66 -2.23 0.16
C GLY A 213 3.26 -3.56 -0.50
N GLY A 214 2.86 -3.50 -1.77
CA GLY A 214 2.49 -4.70 -2.53
C GLY A 214 3.63 -5.71 -2.74
N ARG A 215 4.86 -5.23 -2.99
CA ARG A 215 6.06 -6.08 -3.18
C ARG A 215 6.49 -6.79 -1.91
N THR A 216 6.27 -6.16 -0.75
CA THR A 216 6.84 -6.61 0.53
C THR A 216 5.83 -7.24 1.48
N ALA A 217 4.53 -7.20 1.17
CA ALA A 217 3.46 -7.76 2.01
C ALA A 217 3.77 -9.18 2.52
N ARG A 218 4.26 -10.08 1.64
CA ARG A 218 4.60 -11.45 2.00
C ARG A 218 5.76 -11.58 2.99
N TYR A 219 6.69 -10.62 3.00
CA TYR A 219 7.85 -10.62 3.89
C TYR A 219 7.49 -10.04 5.27
N PHE A 220 6.64 -9.01 5.31
CA PHE A 220 6.16 -8.42 6.56
C PHE A 220 5.22 -9.34 7.32
N ARG A 221 4.29 -10.02 6.64
CA ARG A 221 3.23 -10.78 7.29
C ARG A 221 3.71 -11.72 8.40
N PRO A 222 4.62 -12.68 8.15
CA PRO A 222 5.06 -13.61 9.19
C PRO A 222 5.90 -12.95 10.30
N LEU A 223 6.47 -11.76 10.07
CA LEU A 223 7.22 -11.01 11.07
C LEU A 223 6.27 -10.24 12.00
N LEU A 224 5.27 -9.56 11.43
CA LEU A 224 4.28 -8.82 12.20
C LEU A 224 3.42 -9.75 13.05
N ASP A 225 3.05 -10.93 12.53
CA ASP A 225 2.33 -11.97 13.28
C ASP A 225 3.10 -12.41 14.55
N LYS A 226 4.44 -12.27 14.54
CA LYS A 226 5.33 -12.60 15.66
C LYS A 226 5.69 -11.40 16.54
N ARG A 227 5.03 -10.25 16.35
CA ARG A 227 5.35 -9.01 17.07
C ARG A 227 6.80 -8.55 16.89
N ASP A 228 7.39 -8.84 15.73
CA ASP A 228 8.77 -8.47 15.47
C ASP A 228 8.95 -6.95 15.42
N GLU A 229 9.75 -6.43 16.36
CA GLU A 229 9.97 -5.00 16.55
C GLU A 229 10.70 -4.33 15.37
N LYS A 230 11.58 -5.07 14.67
CA LYS A 230 12.29 -4.57 13.49
C LYS A 230 11.30 -4.38 12.35
N ALA A 231 10.43 -5.36 12.12
CA ALA A 231 9.39 -5.24 11.12
C ALA A 231 8.43 -4.06 11.42
N LEU A 232 8.02 -3.87 12.68
CA LEU A 232 7.22 -2.71 13.07
C LEU A 232 7.95 -1.38 12.80
N LEU A 233 9.25 -1.29 13.12
CA LEU A 233 10.06 -0.11 12.85
C LEU A 233 10.11 0.19 11.34
N LEU A 234 10.42 -0.81 10.51
CA LEU A 234 10.48 -0.64 9.05
C LEU A 234 9.12 -0.28 8.44
N LEU A 235 8.03 -0.82 8.99
CA LEU A 235 6.68 -0.44 8.59
C LEU A 235 6.39 1.04 8.94
N SER A 236 6.80 1.49 10.14
CA SER A 236 6.65 2.89 10.55
C SER A 236 7.39 3.85 9.61
N TYR A 237 8.56 3.48 9.12
CA TYR A 237 9.30 4.30 8.15
C TYR A 237 8.56 4.42 6.82
N TRP A 238 8.00 3.32 6.31
CA TRP A 238 7.16 3.40 5.10
C TRP A 238 5.92 4.27 5.31
N LEU A 239 5.26 4.15 6.47
CA LEU A 239 4.11 4.99 6.82
C LEU A 239 4.50 6.47 6.91
N ALA A 240 5.67 6.80 7.47
CA ALA A 240 6.20 8.16 7.50
C ALA A 240 6.46 8.71 6.09
N LEU A 241 7.00 7.88 5.18
CA LEU A 241 7.19 8.27 3.77
C LEU A 241 5.85 8.51 3.06
N LEU A 242 4.82 7.69 3.34
CA LEU A 242 3.48 7.89 2.78
C LEU A 242 2.85 9.22 3.20
N GLN A 243 3.19 9.75 4.39
CA GLN A 243 2.67 11.06 4.83
C GLN A 243 3.18 12.23 3.98
N GLN A 244 4.24 12.03 3.20
CA GLN A 244 4.76 13.03 2.25
C GLN A 244 3.96 13.08 0.95
N VAL A 245 2.98 12.18 0.78
CA VAL A 245 2.06 12.15 -0.34
C VAL A 245 0.77 12.83 0.12
N ASP A 246 0.57 14.07 -0.33
CA ASP A 246 -0.62 14.87 0.00
C ASP A 246 -1.87 14.34 -0.74
N GLN A 247 -2.44 13.25 -0.24
CA GLN A 247 -3.62 12.58 -0.78
C GLN A 247 -4.62 12.25 0.33
N TRP A 248 -5.87 12.67 0.15
CA TRP A 248 -6.93 12.59 1.17
C TRP A 248 -7.19 11.17 1.68
N TRP A 249 -7.08 10.18 0.80
CA TRP A 249 -7.37 8.77 1.08
C TRP A 249 -6.23 8.07 1.80
N LEU A 250 -5.02 8.64 1.80
CA LEU A 250 -3.81 8.02 2.34
C LEU A 250 -3.43 8.56 3.72
N LEU A 251 -3.55 9.88 3.89
CA LEU A 251 -2.85 10.63 4.93
C LEU A 251 -3.29 10.26 6.35
N GLU A 252 -4.59 10.07 6.56
CA GLU A 252 -5.15 9.80 7.90
C GLU A 252 -4.66 8.45 8.43
N ARG A 253 -4.75 7.40 7.60
CA ARG A 253 -4.20 6.08 7.93
C ARG A 253 -2.72 6.15 8.21
N ALA A 254 -1.95 6.75 7.28
CA ALA A 254 -0.50 6.81 7.38
C ALA A 254 -0.03 7.49 8.69
N ARG A 255 -0.71 8.56 9.10
CA ARG A 255 -0.44 9.26 10.37
C ARG A 255 -0.85 8.43 11.58
N SER A 256 -2.06 7.89 11.57
CA SER A 256 -2.62 7.16 12.70
C SER A 256 -1.82 5.89 13.02
N GLU A 257 -1.48 5.10 11.99
CA GLU A 257 -0.69 3.89 12.14
C GLU A 257 0.75 4.21 12.55
N TYR A 258 1.36 5.21 11.92
CA TYR A 258 2.70 5.66 12.31
C TYR A 258 2.76 6.03 13.79
N LEU A 259 1.80 6.82 14.27
CA LEU A 259 1.73 7.24 15.67
C LEU A 259 1.54 6.05 16.61
N ALA A 260 0.62 5.13 16.28
CA ALA A 260 0.33 3.99 17.12
C ALA A 260 1.52 3.01 17.21
N ILE A 261 2.18 2.73 16.08
CA ILE A 261 3.38 1.88 16.04
C ILE A 261 4.53 2.53 16.81
N THR A 262 4.85 3.80 16.53
CA THR A 262 5.98 4.48 17.19
C THR A 262 5.76 4.60 18.70
N LYS A 263 4.54 4.87 19.14
CA LYS A 263 4.19 4.88 20.57
C LYS A 263 4.34 3.51 21.21
N TYR A 264 3.90 2.45 20.52
CA TYR A 264 4.06 1.08 20.99
C TYR A 264 5.54 0.69 21.14
N LEU A 265 6.35 0.98 20.12
CA LEU A 265 7.79 0.70 20.11
C LEU A 265 8.56 1.55 21.13
N ALA A 266 8.18 2.81 21.35
CA ALA A 266 8.80 3.65 22.38
C ALA A 266 8.59 3.09 23.80
N ALA A 267 7.47 2.40 24.03
CA ALA A 267 7.13 1.83 25.34
C ALA A 267 7.65 0.39 25.53
N HIS A 268 7.75 -0.41 24.46
CA HIS A 268 8.01 -1.85 24.56
C HIS A 268 9.20 -2.35 23.73
N GLY A 269 9.75 -1.52 22.85
CA GLY A 269 10.86 -1.89 21.98
C GLY A 269 12.19 -1.98 22.74
N SER A 270 13.10 -2.78 22.20
CA SER A 270 14.48 -2.82 22.69
C SER A 270 15.18 -1.47 22.56
N ALA A 271 16.26 -1.27 23.33
CA ALA A 271 17.02 -0.02 23.31
C ALA A 271 17.52 0.34 21.89
N GLN A 272 17.87 -0.66 21.08
CA GLN A 272 18.30 -0.46 19.69
C GLN A 272 17.17 0.05 18.80
N ILE A 273 15.96 -0.50 18.95
CA ILE A 273 14.77 -0.03 18.22
C ILE A 273 14.42 1.40 18.61
N VAL A 274 14.37 1.68 19.92
CA VAL A 274 14.03 3.01 20.44
C VAL A 274 15.02 4.06 19.93
N ALA A 275 16.31 3.74 19.89
CA ALA A 275 17.34 4.62 19.35
C ALA A 275 17.12 4.98 17.87
N LEU A 276 16.45 4.13 17.10
CA LEU A 276 16.20 4.33 15.68
C LEU A 276 14.84 4.98 15.38
N LEU A 277 13.88 5.03 16.31
CA LEU A 277 12.53 5.57 16.07
C LEU A 277 12.48 6.97 15.43
N HIS A 278 13.47 7.82 15.73
CA HIS A 278 13.59 9.18 15.20
C HIS A 278 14.75 9.35 14.22
N HIS A 279 15.58 8.31 14.02
CA HIS A 279 16.78 8.36 13.21
C HIS A 279 16.63 7.56 11.93
N PRO A 280 16.20 8.26 10.89
CA PRO A 280 16.86 8.01 9.64
C PRO A 280 17.33 9.36 9.09
N ASP A 281 18.59 9.69 9.38
CA ASP A 281 19.31 10.70 8.59
C ASP A 281 19.37 10.19 7.15
N PHE A 282 18.46 10.67 6.32
CA PHE A 282 18.31 10.25 4.92
C PHE A 282 19.36 10.87 3.98
N THR A 283 20.36 11.55 4.54
CA THR A 283 21.49 12.14 3.81
C THR A 283 22.67 11.18 3.82
N GLY A 284 22.68 10.27 2.86
CA GLY A 284 23.82 9.44 2.48
C GLY A 284 23.89 9.33 0.98
#